data_AF-A0AAU1ACL0-F1
#
_entry.id   AF-A0AAU1ACL0-F1
#
_cell.length_a   1.000
_cell.length_b   1.000
_cell.length_c   1.000
_cell.angle_alpha   90.00
_cell.angle_beta   90.00
_cell.angle_gamma   90.00
#
_symmetry.space_group_name_H-M   'P 1'
#
loop_
_entity.id
_entity.type
_entity.pdbx_description
1 polymer ?
#
loop_
_entity_poly.entity_id
_entity_poly.type
_entity_poly.pdbx_seq_one_letter_code
_entity_poly.pdbx_strand_id
1 'polypeptide(L)'
;MEAPAISFSFAPIQAHHRDRTRRIRAALKPAARPTVNIPDSLGSDAADYCLAHHVLEGAEAAARSRETATFNWYGAHPDANASALSTPTSVGPRIVLAPELDRLPRSTISDTPYYVLNSDTTAAPPDLRELAAAAYANGAKTGFADLLAGHAVVVCLLRHKKLGDTLDSWTLSRLPGTIFCDHINEPVVLARDLIHEAGHNWLNDALGATACEISDEVRFYSPWKETSRPAFGFLHACFAFPLTMIYAARVLPETSGDLYRFLTAYLDQQRGLLATTAADHDRALALINDPALRERLRSVHREALSL
;
A
#
# COMPACT_ATOMS: atom_id res chain seq x y z
N MET A 1 -6.63 8.63 26.28
CA MET A 1 -5.57 7.61 26.30
C MET A 1 -5.13 7.42 24.87
N GLU A 2 -3.85 7.64 24.55
CA GLU A 2 -3.31 7.26 23.25
C GLU A 2 -3.40 5.74 23.11
N ALA A 3 -3.96 5.25 22.01
CA ALA A 3 -3.97 3.81 21.73
C ALA A 3 -2.51 3.33 21.55
N PRO A 4 -2.14 2.14 22.06
CA PRO A 4 -0.79 1.63 21.87
C PRO A 4 -0.47 1.55 20.36
N ALA A 5 0.61 2.23 19.96
CA ALA A 5 1.02 2.30 18.57
C ALA A 5 1.60 0.95 18.13
N ILE A 6 1.05 0.37 17.06
CA ILE A 6 1.71 -0.75 16.38
C ILE A 6 2.93 -0.16 15.67
N SER A 7 4.13 -0.60 16.05
CA SER A 7 5.34 -0.11 15.41
C SER A 7 5.52 -0.78 14.04
N PHE A 8 5.27 -0.03 12.97
CA PHE A 8 5.52 -0.47 11.59
C PHE A 8 6.94 -0.18 11.10
N SER A 9 7.74 0.53 11.90
CA SER A 9 9.15 0.73 11.63
C SER A 9 9.90 -0.61 11.65
N PHE A 10 10.53 -0.94 10.52
CA PHE A 10 11.31 -2.16 10.33
C PHE A 10 12.57 -1.84 9.51
N ALA A 11 13.72 -1.81 10.18
CA ALA A 11 14.99 -1.38 9.58
C ALA A 11 15.38 -2.10 8.27
N PRO A 12 15.12 -3.42 8.08
CA PRO A 12 15.36 -4.08 6.81
C PRO A 12 14.61 -3.44 5.63
N ILE A 13 13.36 -3.00 5.82
CA ILE A 13 12.58 -2.31 4.78
C ILE A 13 13.25 -1.00 4.38
N GLN A 14 13.67 -0.19 5.35
CA GLN A 14 14.34 1.09 5.06
C GLN A 14 15.64 0.89 4.27
N ALA A 15 16.44 -0.11 4.64
CA ALA A 15 17.64 -0.46 3.89
C ALA A 15 17.31 -0.94 2.47
N HIS A 16 16.26 -1.75 2.33
CA HIS A 16 15.76 -2.24 1.03
C HIS A 16 15.31 -1.10 0.13
N HIS A 17 14.48 -0.18 0.65
CA HIS A 17 14.01 1.02 -0.05
C HIS A 17 15.20 1.82 -0.59
N ARG A 18 16.18 2.17 0.27
CA ARG A 18 17.36 2.92 -0.14
C ARG A 18 18.20 2.20 -1.20
N ASP A 19 18.43 0.90 -1.05
CA ASP A 19 19.21 0.12 -2.02
C ASP A 19 18.52 0.05 -3.39
N ARG A 20 17.23 -0.30 -3.41
CA ARG A 20 16.44 -0.39 -4.64
C ARG A 20 16.35 0.94 -5.35
N THR A 21 16.03 2.02 -4.65
CA THR A 21 16.00 3.39 -5.21
C THR A 21 17.33 3.73 -5.87
N ARG A 22 18.46 3.47 -5.20
CA ARG A 22 19.80 3.73 -5.73
C ARG A 22 20.05 2.95 -7.03
N ARG A 23 19.70 1.65 -7.06
CA ARG A 23 19.88 0.78 -8.23
C ARG A 23 19.02 1.23 -9.41
N ILE A 24 17.77 1.59 -9.17
CA ILE A 24 16.86 2.12 -10.21
C ILE A 24 17.41 3.41 -10.80
N ARG A 25 17.77 4.37 -9.95
CA ARG A 25 18.36 5.64 -10.38
C ARG A 25 19.66 5.43 -11.17
N ALA A 26 20.49 4.46 -10.78
CA ALA A 26 21.71 4.12 -11.51
C ALA A 26 21.42 3.55 -12.91
N ALA A 27 20.40 2.69 -13.05
CA ALA A 27 20.02 2.09 -14.33
C ALA A 27 19.46 3.10 -15.33
N LEU A 28 18.84 4.19 -14.85
CA LEU A 28 18.21 5.21 -15.70
C LEU A 28 19.10 6.42 -16.00
N LYS A 29 20.30 6.52 -15.40
CA LYS A 29 21.24 7.60 -15.69
C LYS A 29 21.81 7.46 -17.11
N PRO A 30 21.73 8.52 -17.95
CA PRO A 30 22.43 8.52 -19.24
C PRO A 30 23.94 8.44 -19.03
N ALA A 31 24.65 7.62 -19.82
CA ALA A 31 26.10 7.41 -19.74
C ALA A 31 26.98 8.66 -19.97
N ALA A 32 26.40 9.84 -20.24
CA ALA A 32 27.11 11.02 -20.73
C ALA A 32 27.03 12.27 -19.82
N ARG A 33 26.51 12.20 -18.58
CA ARG A 33 26.53 13.35 -17.66
C ARG A 33 27.46 13.10 -16.47
N PRO A 34 28.49 13.96 -16.26
CA PRO A 34 29.27 13.97 -15.03
C PRO A 34 28.33 14.13 -13.83
N THR A 35 28.70 13.50 -12.72
CA THR A 35 27.99 13.51 -11.44
C THR A 35 27.66 14.93 -10.98
N VAL A 36 26.50 15.46 -11.41
CA VAL A 36 25.79 16.45 -10.62
C VAL A 36 25.24 15.67 -9.44
N ASN A 37 25.67 16.04 -8.23
CA ASN A 37 25.06 15.57 -7.00
C ASN A 37 23.56 15.79 -7.14
N ILE A 38 22.82 14.70 -7.38
CA ILE A 38 21.37 14.71 -7.24
C ILE A 38 21.18 15.06 -5.77
N PRO A 39 20.53 16.19 -5.43
CA PRO A 39 20.26 16.52 -4.04
C PRO A 39 19.62 15.31 -3.38
N ASP A 40 20.05 14.99 -2.15
CA ASP A 40 19.26 14.10 -1.30
C ASP A 40 17.82 14.59 -1.37
N SER A 41 16.90 13.70 -1.77
CA SER A 41 15.57 14.12 -2.13
C SER A 41 14.88 14.77 -0.92
N LEU A 42 13.96 15.69 -1.20
CA LEU A 42 13.12 16.34 -0.20
C LEU A 42 12.05 15.39 0.38
N GLY A 43 12.06 14.10 0.02
CA GLY A 43 11.07 13.09 0.40
C GLY A 43 11.58 12.09 1.45
N SER A 44 10.66 11.34 2.06
CA SER A 44 11.05 10.18 2.88
C SER A 44 11.63 9.06 1.99
N ASP A 45 12.46 8.18 2.56
CA ASP A 45 13.01 6.99 1.87
C ASP A 45 11.91 6.19 1.12
N ALA A 46 10.70 6.14 1.69
CA ALA A 46 9.58 5.40 1.12
C ALA A 46 8.93 6.11 -0.09
N ALA A 47 8.82 7.44 -0.05
CA ALA A 47 8.32 8.20 -1.20
C ALA A 47 9.29 8.09 -2.37
N ASP A 48 10.58 8.21 -2.10
CA ASP A 48 11.65 8.02 -3.09
C ASP A 48 11.61 6.64 -3.73
N TYR A 49 11.40 5.61 -2.93
CA TYR A 49 11.26 4.23 -3.39
C TYR A 49 10.04 4.02 -4.27
N CYS A 50 8.87 4.49 -3.85
CA CYS A 50 7.64 4.42 -4.64
C CYS A 50 7.80 5.14 -5.99
N LEU A 51 8.33 6.37 -5.99
CA LEU A 51 8.51 7.17 -7.20
C LEU A 51 9.55 6.57 -8.14
N ALA A 52 10.65 6.05 -7.62
CA ALA A 52 11.65 5.36 -8.44
C ALA A 52 11.03 4.17 -9.19
N HIS A 53 10.13 3.42 -8.56
CA HIS A 53 9.41 2.33 -9.22
C HIS A 53 8.46 2.82 -10.33
N HIS A 54 7.75 3.93 -10.14
CA HIS A 54 6.97 4.55 -11.22
C HIS A 54 7.86 4.97 -12.40
N VAL A 55 9.00 5.60 -12.12
CA VAL A 55 9.95 6.01 -13.17
C VAL A 55 10.50 4.79 -13.89
N LEU A 56 10.88 3.73 -13.18
CA LEU A 56 11.38 2.49 -13.78
C LEU A 56 10.35 1.85 -14.72
N GLU A 57 9.14 1.63 -14.22
CA GLU A 57 8.07 0.98 -14.98
C GLU A 57 7.72 1.79 -16.23
N GLY A 58 7.60 3.11 -16.09
CA GLY A 58 7.30 4.01 -17.20
C GLY A 58 8.42 4.09 -18.24
N ALA A 59 9.68 4.19 -17.79
CA ALA A 59 10.83 4.19 -18.68
C ALA A 59 10.98 2.85 -19.40
N GLU A 60 10.78 1.73 -18.73
CA GLU A 60 10.83 0.40 -19.34
C GLU A 60 9.75 0.25 -20.42
N ALA A 61 8.50 0.64 -20.13
CA ALA A 61 7.41 0.60 -21.10
C ALA A 61 7.69 1.48 -22.32
N ALA A 62 8.20 2.71 -22.11
CA ALA A 62 8.60 3.61 -23.18
C ALA A 62 9.74 3.03 -24.03
N ALA A 63 10.75 2.41 -23.41
CA ALA A 63 11.86 1.77 -24.11
C ALA A 63 11.39 0.59 -24.98
N ARG A 64 10.52 -0.28 -24.44
CA ARG A 64 9.93 -1.41 -25.18
C ARG A 64 9.12 -0.94 -26.39
N SER A 65 8.39 0.17 -26.25
CA SER A 65 7.58 0.77 -27.32
C SER A 65 8.35 1.72 -28.23
N ARG A 66 9.66 1.92 -27.99
CA ARG A 66 10.55 2.85 -28.72
C ARG A 66 10.08 4.32 -28.68
N GLU A 67 9.42 4.71 -27.60
CA GLU A 67 8.98 6.09 -27.35
C GLU A 67 10.10 6.92 -26.71
N THR A 68 11.04 7.39 -27.54
CA THR A 68 12.23 8.11 -27.08
C THR A 68 11.92 9.36 -26.26
N ALA A 69 10.88 10.11 -26.62
CA ALA A 69 10.49 11.32 -25.89
C ALA A 69 10.02 10.99 -24.46
N THR A 70 9.13 9.99 -24.31
CA THR A 70 8.64 9.49 -23.04
C THR A 70 9.79 8.92 -22.19
N PHE A 71 10.67 8.13 -22.78
CA PHE A 71 11.86 7.59 -22.08
C PHE A 71 12.77 8.71 -21.55
N ASN A 72 13.07 9.71 -22.39
CA ASN A 72 13.89 10.85 -22.00
C ASN A 72 13.22 11.69 -20.91
N TRP A 73 11.89 11.80 -20.91
CA TRP A 73 11.14 12.49 -19.87
C TRP A 73 11.37 11.83 -18.50
N TYR A 74 11.26 10.51 -18.39
CA TYR A 74 11.55 9.79 -17.14
C TYR A 74 13.01 9.95 -16.68
N GLY A 75 13.96 10.01 -17.62
CA GLY A 75 15.36 10.30 -17.31
C GLY A 75 15.60 11.71 -16.77
N ALA A 76 14.76 12.69 -17.17
CA ALA A 76 14.82 14.07 -16.70
C ALA A 76 14.03 14.32 -15.40
N HIS A 77 13.04 13.48 -15.09
CA HIS A 77 12.16 13.60 -13.93
C HIS A 77 12.25 12.35 -13.04
N PRO A 78 13.35 12.17 -12.28
CA PRO A 78 13.57 10.99 -11.44
C PRO A 78 12.62 10.89 -10.22
N ASP A 79 11.79 11.90 -10.01
CA ASP A 79 10.70 11.96 -9.02
C ASP A 79 9.31 11.87 -9.67
N ALA A 80 9.23 11.59 -10.98
CA ALA A 80 8.00 11.57 -11.76
C ALA A 80 7.10 12.82 -11.58
N ASN A 81 7.70 14.01 -11.40
CA ASN A 81 6.99 15.27 -11.14
C ASN A 81 6.13 15.27 -9.85
N ALA A 82 6.49 14.46 -8.86
CA ALA A 82 5.76 14.32 -7.61
C ALA A 82 5.44 15.65 -6.91
N SER A 83 6.36 16.62 -6.95
CA SER A 83 6.15 17.93 -6.30
C SER A 83 4.90 18.66 -6.82
N ALA A 84 4.62 18.58 -8.12
CA ALA A 84 3.46 19.23 -8.74
C ALA A 84 2.13 18.50 -8.43
N LEU A 85 2.20 17.21 -8.07
CA LEU A 85 1.05 16.35 -7.79
C LEU A 85 0.74 16.23 -6.29
N SER A 86 1.55 16.88 -5.46
CA SER A 86 1.56 16.72 -4.02
C SER A 86 0.30 17.27 -3.35
N THR A 87 -0.25 16.46 -2.45
CA THR A 87 -1.33 16.77 -1.52
C THR A 87 -0.80 16.70 -0.08
N PRO A 88 -0.85 17.79 0.70
CA PRO A 88 -0.45 17.76 2.11
C PRO A 88 -1.37 16.84 2.93
N THR A 89 -0.79 16.02 3.81
CA THR A 89 -1.54 15.15 4.73
C THR A 89 -0.87 15.12 6.11
N SER A 90 -1.55 14.52 7.11
CA SER A 90 -1.01 14.33 8.46
C SER A 90 0.26 13.48 8.53
N VAL A 91 0.53 12.65 7.50
CA VAL A 91 1.70 11.78 7.41
C VAL A 91 2.75 12.32 6.44
N GLY A 92 2.58 13.55 5.96
CA GLY A 92 3.42 14.19 4.95
C GLY A 92 2.80 14.20 3.54
N PRO A 93 3.52 14.72 2.54
CA PRO A 93 3.04 14.86 1.16
C PRO A 93 2.65 13.54 0.47
N ARG A 94 1.45 13.45 -0.13
CA ARG A 94 0.98 12.27 -0.87
C ARG A 94 0.52 12.64 -2.28
N ILE A 95 0.61 11.69 -3.20
CA ILE A 95 0.08 11.87 -4.55
C ILE A 95 -1.29 11.21 -4.59
N VAL A 96 -2.32 12.02 -4.83
CA VAL A 96 -3.71 11.56 -4.92
C VAL A 96 -4.18 11.79 -6.34
N LEU A 97 -4.61 10.71 -6.99
CA LEU A 97 -5.02 10.67 -8.39
C LEU A 97 -6.45 10.13 -8.49
N ALA A 98 -7.12 10.46 -9.59
CA ALA A 98 -8.46 9.94 -9.90
C ALA A 98 -8.55 9.46 -11.36
N PRO A 99 -7.77 8.43 -11.76
CA PRO A 99 -7.81 7.95 -13.14
C PRO A 99 -9.11 7.18 -13.42
N GLU A 100 -9.58 7.24 -14.66
CA GLU A 100 -10.70 6.41 -15.11
C GLU A 100 -10.28 4.93 -15.19
N LEU A 101 -10.93 4.05 -14.42
CA LEU A 101 -10.60 2.63 -14.33
C LEU A 101 -10.55 1.94 -15.71
N ASP A 102 -11.49 2.26 -16.60
CA ASP A 102 -11.58 1.64 -17.93
C ASP A 102 -10.43 2.05 -18.85
N ARG A 103 -9.70 3.12 -18.52
CA ARG A 103 -8.51 3.57 -19.26
C ARG A 103 -7.20 3.07 -18.67
N LEU A 104 -7.24 2.39 -17.53
CA LEU A 104 -6.02 1.87 -16.92
C LEU A 104 -5.44 0.74 -17.77
N PRO A 105 -4.15 0.81 -18.14
CA PRO A 105 -3.48 -0.27 -18.85
C PRO A 105 -3.49 -1.56 -18.03
N ARG A 106 -3.40 -2.69 -18.73
CA ARG A 106 -3.12 -4.01 -18.17
C ARG A 106 -1.82 -4.51 -18.77
N SER A 107 -1.03 -5.21 -17.96
CA SER A 107 0.24 -5.76 -18.44
C SER A 107 -0.01 -7.12 -19.09
N THR A 108 0.91 -7.57 -19.95
CA THR A 108 0.82 -8.92 -20.54
C THR A 108 0.95 -10.06 -19.52
N ILE A 109 1.44 -9.75 -18.31
CA ILE A 109 1.72 -10.71 -17.24
C ILE A 109 0.69 -10.66 -16.10
N SER A 110 -0.23 -9.69 -16.12
CA SER A 110 -1.25 -9.52 -15.09
C SER A 110 -2.42 -8.69 -15.63
N ASP A 111 -3.62 -9.25 -15.51
CA ASP A 111 -4.89 -8.60 -15.86
C ASP A 111 -5.30 -7.50 -14.88
N THR A 112 -4.56 -7.33 -13.78
CA THR A 112 -4.83 -6.28 -12.80
C THR A 112 -4.45 -4.92 -13.39
N PRO A 113 -5.41 -3.98 -13.52
CA PRO A 113 -5.13 -2.66 -14.06
C PRO A 113 -4.21 -1.85 -13.14
N TYR A 114 -3.46 -0.93 -13.72
CA TYR A 114 -2.49 -0.11 -13.00
C TYR A 114 -2.34 1.28 -13.61
N TYR A 115 -1.74 2.19 -12.85
CA TYR A 115 -1.42 3.54 -13.29
C TYR A 115 0.06 3.82 -13.03
N VAL A 116 0.71 4.46 -14.00
CA VAL A 116 2.09 4.94 -13.88
C VAL A 116 2.11 6.45 -14.05
N LEU A 117 2.72 7.14 -13.10
CA LEU A 117 2.95 8.59 -13.17
C LEU A 117 3.74 8.93 -14.44
N ASN A 118 3.23 9.86 -15.23
CA ASN A 118 3.80 10.30 -16.51
C ASN A 118 3.65 11.83 -16.66
N SER A 119 4.12 12.38 -17.79
CA SER A 119 4.08 13.82 -18.06
C SER A 119 2.68 14.43 -18.04
N ASP A 120 1.67 13.63 -18.35
CA ASP A 120 0.29 14.06 -18.53
C ASP A 120 -0.55 13.76 -17.27
N THR A 121 0.10 13.26 -16.22
CA THR A 121 -0.58 12.96 -14.96
C THR A 121 -1.04 14.24 -14.30
N THR A 122 -2.32 14.26 -13.93
CA THR A 122 -2.94 15.34 -13.16
C THR A 122 -3.33 14.85 -11.78
N ALA A 123 -3.20 15.73 -10.78
CA ALA A 123 -3.71 15.45 -9.45
C ALA A 123 -5.25 15.27 -9.47
N ALA A 124 -5.77 14.54 -8.49
CA ALA A 124 -7.21 14.39 -8.31
C ALA A 124 -7.90 15.76 -8.07
N PRO A 125 -9.20 15.87 -8.37
CA PRO A 125 -10.03 17.00 -7.97
C PRO A 125 -9.90 17.37 -6.48
N PRO A 126 -10.08 18.65 -6.08
CA PRO A 126 -9.86 19.11 -4.71
C PRO A 126 -10.62 18.33 -3.63
N ASP A 127 -11.88 17.98 -3.88
CA ASP A 127 -12.74 17.22 -2.97
C ASP A 127 -12.18 15.82 -2.68
N LEU A 128 -11.63 15.13 -3.69
CA LEU A 128 -10.99 13.83 -3.52
C LEU A 128 -9.65 13.93 -2.79
N ARG A 129 -8.91 15.03 -2.99
CA ARG A 129 -7.68 15.31 -2.23
C ARG A 129 -7.98 15.59 -0.76
N GLU A 130 -9.05 16.33 -0.47
CA GLU A 130 -9.52 16.58 0.90
C GLU A 130 -10.00 15.29 1.58
N LEU A 131 -10.75 14.44 0.86
CA LEU A 131 -11.16 13.11 1.32
C LEU A 131 -9.94 12.25 1.69
N ALA A 132 -8.94 12.18 0.81
CA ALA A 132 -7.71 11.43 1.08
C ALA A 132 -6.95 12.01 2.28
N ALA A 133 -6.76 13.33 2.35
CA ALA A 133 -6.07 13.98 3.47
C ALA A 133 -6.78 13.70 4.81
N ALA A 134 -8.11 13.73 4.84
CA ALA A 134 -8.90 13.36 6.01
C ALA A 134 -8.78 11.87 6.36
N ALA A 135 -8.68 10.98 5.37
CA ALA A 135 -8.45 9.55 5.58
C ALA A 135 -7.08 9.30 6.24
N TYR A 136 -6.02 9.93 5.73
CA TYR A 136 -4.69 9.88 6.37
C TYR A 136 -4.72 10.43 7.81
N ALA A 137 -5.49 11.49 8.08
CA ALA A 137 -5.65 12.02 9.42
C ALA A 137 -6.31 11.01 10.37
N ASN A 138 -7.36 10.32 9.93
CA ASN A 138 -8.02 9.27 10.70
C ASN A 138 -7.09 8.07 10.98
N GLY A 139 -6.35 7.60 9.96
CA GLY A 139 -5.39 6.53 10.13
C GLY A 139 -4.22 6.91 11.05
N ALA A 140 -3.69 8.13 10.93
CA ALA A 140 -2.63 8.63 11.80
C ALA A 140 -3.09 8.73 13.26
N LYS A 141 -4.27 9.31 13.50
CA LYS A 141 -4.88 9.46 14.83
C LYS A 141 -5.08 8.11 15.54
N THR A 142 -5.33 7.06 14.78
CA THR A 142 -5.60 5.69 15.29
C THR A 142 -4.34 4.83 15.39
N GLY A 143 -3.14 5.40 15.17
CA GLY A 143 -1.86 4.72 15.37
C GLY A 143 -1.26 4.06 14.13
N PHE A 144 -1.74 4.41 12.93
CA PHE A 144 -1.26 3.86 11.64
C PHE A 144 -0.42 4.87 10.83
N ALA A 145 0.07 5.94 11.47
CA ALA A 145 0.85 6.98 10.79
C ALA A 145 2.07 6.41 10.06
N ASP A 146 2.88 5.57 10.72
CA ASP A 146 4.08 4.97 10.14
C ASP A 146 3.77 4.04 8.95
N LEU A 147 2.72 3.22 9.07
CA LEU A 147 2.29 2.32 8.00
C LEU A 147 1.90 3.11 6.75
N LEU A 148 1.03 4.10 6.93
CA LEU A 148 0.55 4.96 5.85
C LEU A 148 1.68 5.82 5.27
N ALA A 149 2.65 6.21 6.09
CA ALA A 149 3.81 6.97 5.64
C ALA A 149 4.79 6.15 4.80
N GLY A 150 5.01 4.89 5.17
CA GLY A 150 5.91 4.00 4.46
C GLY A 150 5.30 3.34 3.22
N HIS A 151 3.98 3.13 3.19
CA HIS A 151 3.40 2.14 2.27
C HIS A 151 2.10 2.58 1.56
N ALA A 152 1.71 3.85 1.70
CA ALA A 152 0.60 4.48 0.97
C ALA A 152 1.05 5.86 0.47
N VAL A 153 1.92 5.90 -0.54
CA VAL A 153 2.52 7.15 -1.08
C VAL A 153 1.69 7.71 -2.22
N VAL A 154 1.30 6.84 -3.16
CA VAL A 154 0.47 7.17 -4.31
C VAL A 154 -0.88 6.48 -4.14
N VAL A 155 -1.98 7.23 -4.24
CA VAL A 155 -3.34 6.70 -4.12
C VAL A 155 -4.11 7.05 -5.38
N CYS A 156 -4.59 6.02 -6.08
CA CYS A 156 -5.51 6.12 -7.20
C CYS A 156 -6.93 5.84 -6.70
N LEU A 157 -7.72 6.90 -6.54
CA LEU A 157 -9.15 6.81 -6.23
C LEU A 157 -9.92 6.53 -7.51
N LEU A 158 -10.62 5.40 -7.57
CA LEU A 158 -11.21 4.88 -8.80
C LEU A 158 -12.70 5.23 -8.89
N ARG A 159 -13.58 4.28 -8.61
CA ARG A 159 -15.03 4.50 -8.72
C ARG A 159 -15.57 5.03 -7.40
N HIS A 160 -16.46 6.01 -7.49
CA HIS A 160 -17.30 6.38 -6.36
C HIS A 160 -18.42 5.34 -6.19
N LYS A 161 -18.56 4.83 -4.96
CA LYS A 161 -19.56 3.83 -4.55
C LYS A 161 -20.37 4.34 -3.36
N LYS A 162 -21.38 3.58 -2.93
CA LYS A 162 -22.19 3.88 -1.75
C LYS A 162 -21.72 3.08 -0.55
N LEU A 163 -22.04 3.57 0.65
CA LEU A 163 -21.81 2.82 1.89
C LEU A 163 -22.55 1.47 1.82
N GLY A 164 -21.82 0.38 2.08
CA GLY A 164 -22.34 -0.99 1.99
C GLY A 164 -22.09 -1.67 0.65
N ASP A 165 -21.73 -0.93 -0.41
CA ASP A 165 -21.27 -1.55 -1.65
C ASP A 165 -19.93 -2.25 -1.41
N THR A 166 -19.67 -3.33 -2.15
CA THR A 166 -18.33 -3.93 -2.20
C THR A 166 -17.36 -2.93 -2.81
N LEU A 167 -16.30 -2.56 -2.09
CA LEU A 167 -15.21 -1.72 -2.58
C LEU A 167 -14.08 -2.62 -3.07
N ASP A 168 -13.60 -2.37 -4.29
CA ASP A 168 -12.43 -3.07 -4.81
C ASP A 168 -11.19 -2.26 -4.49
N SER A 169 -10.16 -2.92 -3.99
CA SER A 169 -8.85 -2.33 -3.73
C SER A 169 -7.73 -3.32 -4.02
N TRP A 170 -6.57 -2.80 -4.40
CA TRP A 170 -5.37 -3.61 -4.62
C TRP A 170 -4.08 -2.79 -4.56
N THR A 171 -2.98 -3.50 -4.36
CA THR A 171 -1.60 -3.04 -4.61
C THR A 171 -0.87 -4.02 -5.52
N LEU A 172 0.28 -3.58 -6.05
CA LEU A 172 1.11 -4.37 -6.96
C LEU A 172 2.55 -4.33 -6.51
N SER A 173 3.22 -5.48 -6.38
CA SER A 173 4.62 -5.54 -5.96
C SER A 173 5.60 -4.79 -6.88
N ARG A 174 5.23 -4.55 -8.14
CA ARG A 174 6.01 -3.75 -9.09
C ARG A 174 5.86 -2.23 -8.91
N LEU A 175 4.77 -1.78 -8.29
CA LEU A 175 4.49 -0.39 -7.93
C LEU A 175 4.29 -0.30 -6.41
N PRO A 176 5.33 -0.61 -5.61
CA PRO A 176 5.24 -0.55 -4.16
C PRO A 176 4.87 0.85 -3.68
N GLY A 177 4.11 0.93 -2.60
CA GLY A 177 3.60 2.19 -2.05
C GLY A 177 2.47 2.82 -2.87
N THR A 178 2.01 2.18 -3.96
CA THR A 178 0.85 2.60 -4.74
C THR A 178 -0.39 1.80 -4.32
N ILE A 179 -1.48 2.50 -4.10
CA ILE A 179 -2.79 1.93 -3.74
C ILE A 179 -3.80 2.30 -4.80
N PHE A 180 -4.58 1.32 -5.23
CA PHE A 180 -5.75 1.50 -6.08
C PHE A 180 -6.97 1.14 -5.24
N CYS A 181 -7.94 2.03 -5.13
CA CYS A 181 -9.16 1.71 -4.42
C CYS A 181 -10.36 2.46 -4.98
N ASP A 182 -11.50 1.78 -5.01
CA ASP A 182 -12.79 2.48 -5.02
C ASP A 182 -12.95 3.26 -3.73
N HIS A 183 -13.80 4.28 -3.76
CA HIS A 183 -14.02 5.14 -2.61
C HIS A 183 -15.48 5.44 -2.41
N ILE A 184 -15.80 5.81 -1.19
CA ILE A 184 -17.05 6.48 -0.82
C ILE A 184 -16.68 7.81 -0.18
N ASN A 185 -17.63 8.73 -0.04
CA ASN A 185 -17.39 10.04 0.58
C ASN A 185 -17.31 9.98 2.12
N GLU A 186 -16.65 8.93 2.67
CA GLU A 186 -16.44 8.73 4.11
C GLU A 186 -14.94 8.50 4.39
N PRO A 187 -14.24 9.52 4.93
CA PRO A 187 -12.80 9.42 5.22
C PRO A 187 -12.43 8.25 6.14
N VAL A 188 -13.31 7.88 7.06
CA VAL A 188 -13.12 6.76 7.99
C VAL A 188 -13.06 5.43 7.25
N VAL A 189 -13.88 5.26 6.21
CA VAL A 189 -13.90 4.04 5.38
C VAL A 189 -12.71 4.02 4.44
N LEU A 190 -12.38 5.15 3.80
CA LEU A 190 -11.18 5.23 2.97
C LEU A 190 -9.91 4.92 3.77
N ALA A 191 -9.79 5.41 5.00
CA ALA A 191 -8.64 5.12 5.86
C ALA A 191 -8.49 3.62 6.15
N ARG A 192 -9.59 2.89 6.36
CA ARG A 192 -9.59 1.42 6.51
C ARG A 192 -8.96 0.76 5.28
N ASP A 193 -9.39 1.18 4.09
CA ASP A 193 -8.95 0.56 2.83
C ASP A 193 -7.49 0.93 2.52
N LEU A 194 -7.07 2.17 2.81
CA LEU A 194 -5.67 2.58 2.74
C LEU A 194 -4.79 1.75 3.70
N ILE A 195 -5.25 1.49 4.93
CA ILE A 195 -4.53 0.65 5.90
C ILE A 195 -4.43 -0.80 5.41
N HIS A 196 -5.49 -1.34 4.81
CA HIS A 196 -5.49 -2.68 4.24
C HIS A 196 -4.39 -2.83 3.18
N GLU A 197 -4.42 -1.95 2.18
CA GLU A 197 -3.52 -2.00 1.04
C GLU A 197 -2.09 -1.60 1.41
N ALA A 198 -1.91 -0.65 2.34
CA ALA A 198 -0.62 -0.36 2.94
C ALA A 198 -0.06 -1.56 3.71
N GLY A 199 -0.91 -2.37 4.35
CA GLY A 199 -0.52 -3.62 4.99
C GLY A 199 0.03 -4.64 3.98
N HIS A 200 -0.58 -4.74 2.80
CA HIS A 200 -0.05 -5.56 1.71
C HIS A 200 1.30 -5.04 1.19
N ASN A 201 1.42 -3.74 0.96
CA ASN A 201 2.70 -3.12 0.56
C ASN A 201 3.79 -3.36 1.62
N TRP A 202 3.47 -3.18 2.91
CA TRP A 202 4.41 -3.41 4.01
C TRP A 202 4.89 -4.86 4.04
N LEU A 203 3.99 -5.83 3.90
CA LEU A 203 4.37 -7.24 3.96
C LEU A 203 5.21 -7.66 2.75
N ASN A 204 4.87 -7.18 1.54
CA ASN A 204 5.69 -7.39 0.35
C ASN A 204 7.10 -6.85 0.55
N ASP A 205 7.24 -5.61 1.04
CA ASP A 205 8.54 -5.01 1.31
C ASP A 205 9.29 -5.76 2.42
N ALA A 206 8.60 -6.22 3.47
CA ALA A 206 9.22 -6.98 4.56
C ALA A 206 9.78 -8.33 4.09
N LEU A 207 9.01 -9.07 3.28
CA LEU A 207 9.44 -10.34 2.71
C LEU A 207 10.62 -10.14 1.74
N GLY A 208 10.55 -9.12 0.88
CA GLY A 208 11.63 -8.76 -0.04
C GLY A 208 12.90 -8.31 0.69
N ALA A 209 12.78 -7.53 1.76
CA ALA A 209 13.90 -7.04 2.56
C ALA A 209 14.61 -8.13 3.36
N THR A 210 13.86 -9.17 3.76
CA THR A 210 14.39 -10.32 4.52
C THR A 210 14.75 -11.52 3.65
N ALA A 211 14.65 -11.37 2.32
CA ALA A 211 14.84 -12.46 1.35
C ALA A 211 14.02 -13.71 1.72
N CYS A 212 12.82 -13.52 2.24
CA CYS A 212 11.95 -14.60 2.67
C CYS A 212 11.16 -15.14 1.48
N GLU A 213 11.54 -16.32 1.00
CA GLU A 213 10.81 -17.04 -0.04
C GLU A 213 9.82 -18.01 0.58
N ILE A 214 8.54 -17.87 0.23
CA ILE A 214 7.46 -18.73 0.72
C ILE A 214 7.01 -19.61 -0.44
N SER A 215 7.10 -20.93 -0.27
CA SER A 215 6.69 -21.88 -1.32
C SER A 215 5.18 -21.77 -1.62
N ASP A 216 4.84 -21.79 -2.90
CA ASP A 216 3.45 -21.81 -3.38
C ASP A 216 2.77 -23.18 -3.22
N GLU A 217 3.56 -24.22 -2.91
CA GLU A 217 3.06 -25.59 -2.72
C GLU A 217 2.35 -25.77 -1.37
N VAL A 218 2.76 -25.00 -0.35
CA VAL A 218 2.13 -25.06 0.96
C VAL A 218 0.90 -24.17 0.94
N ARG A 219 -0.27 -24.76 1.22
CA ARG A 219 -1.55 -24.08 1.11
C ARG A 219 -2.34 -24.14 2.41
N PHE A 220 -3.09 -23.07 2.67
CA PHE A 220 -3.97 -22.93 3.82
C PHE A 220 -5.34 -22.45 3.36
N TYR A 221 -6.39 -22.81 4.08
CA TYR A 221 -7.73 -22.33 3.79
C TYR A 221 -7.85 -20.85 4.14
N SER A 222 -8.28 -20.03 3.18
CA SER A 222 -8.52 -18.59 3.37
C SER A 222 -10.02 -18.35 3.50
N PRO A 223 -10.54 -18.00 4.69
CA PRO A 223 -11.97 -17.79 4.90
C PRO A 223 -12.52 -16.60 4.11
N TRP A 224 -11.69 -15.58 3.82
CA TRP A 224 -12.06 -14.42 3.01
C TRP A 224 -12.29 -14.72 1.52
N LYS A 225 -11.71 -15.81 1.01
CA LYS A 225 -11.86 -16.23 -0.39
C LYS A 225 -12.57 -17.58 -0.51
N GLU A 226 -12.97 -18.17 0.61
CA GLU A 226 -13.61 -19.48 0.72
C GLU A 226 -12.87 -20.58 -0.07
N THR A 227 -11.52 -20.52 -0.07
CA THR A 227 -10.70 -21.41 -0.88
C THR A 227 -9.32 -21.63 -0.28
N SER A 228 -8.67 -22.73 -0.67
CA SER A 228 -7.28 -23.01 -0.35
C SER A 228 -6.36 -22.11 -1.17
N ARG A 229 -5.50 -21.33 -0.49
CA ARG A 229 -4.55 -20.41 -1.11
C ARG A 229 -3.11 -20.76 -0.73
N PRO A 230 -2.13 -20.44 -1.59
CA PRO A 230 -0.72 -20.48 -1.20
C PRO A 230 -0.48 -19.72 0.11
N ALA A 231 0.51 -20.18 0.88
CA ALA A 231 0.87 -19.61 2.17
C ALA A 231 1.13 -18.10 2.09
N PHE A 232 1.75 -17.63 1.01
CA PHE A 232 1.91 -16.21 0.72
C PHE A 232 0.58 -15.44 0.79
N GLY A 233 -0.43 -15.91 0.05
CA GLY A 233 -1.75 -15.26 0.01
C GLY A 233 -2.53 -15.38 1.32
N PHE A 234 -2.35 -16.48 2.05
CA PHE A 234 -2.94 -16.67 3.38
C PHE A 234 -2.34 -15.69 4.40
N LEU A 235 -1.00 -15.58 4.46
CA LEU A 235 -0.30 -14.66 5.37
C LEU A 235 -0.65 -13.19 5.08
N HIS A 236 -0.80 -12.81 3.80
CA HIS A 236 -1.29 -11.48 3.44
C HIS A 236 -2.68 -11.18 4.00
N ALA A 237 -3.61 -12.12 3.90
CA ALA A 237 -4.95 -11.94 4.47
C ALA A 237 -4.92 -11.88 6.00
N CYS A 238 -4.15 -12.78 6.63
CA CYS A 238 -3.92 -12.82 8.08
C CYS A 238 -3.08 -11.66 8.62
N PHE A 239 -2.63 -10.74 7.77
CA PHE A 239 -1.98 -9.50 8.19
C PHE A 239 -2.86 -8.28 7.88
N ALA A 240 -3.28 -8.08 6.63
CA ALA A 240 -4.02 -6.89 6.24
C ALA A 240 -5.40 -6.77 6.89
N PHE A 241 -6.19 -7.86 6.98
CA PHE A 241 -7.50 -7.81 7.63
C PHE A 241 -7.40 -7.51 9.13
N PRO A 242 -6.51 -8.16 9.92
CA PRO A 242 -6.24 -7.74 11.30
C PRO A 242 -5.94 -6.25 11.49
N LEU A 243 -5.15 -5.63 10.61
CA LEU A 243 -4.89 -4.19 10.69
C LEU A 243 -6.16 -3.36 10.56
N THR A 244 -7.04 -3.72 9.62
CA THR A 244 -8.34 -3.06 9.46
C THR A 244 -9.28 -3.30 10.63
N MET A 245 -9.22 -4.47 11.29
CA MET A 245 -10.01 -4.75 12.48
C MET A 245 -9.57 -3.86 13.64
N ILE A 246 -8.26 -3.77 13.87
CA ILE A 246 -7.68 -2.91 14.90
C ILE A 246 -8.04 -1.45 14.64
N TYR A 247 -7.92 -0.98 13.40
CA TYR A 247 -8.34 0.35 13.00
C TYR A 247 -9.84 0.58 13.26
N ALA A 248 -10.71 -0.31 12.77
CA ALA A 248 -12.15 -0.18 12.90
C ALA A 248 -12.57 -0.16 14.38
N ALA A 249 -11.98 -1.01 15.23
CA ALA A 249 -12.26 -1.02 16.67
C ALA A 249 -11.83 0.29 17.36
N ARG A 250 -10.71 0.89 16.95
CA ARG A 250 -10.20 2.15 17.50
C ARG A 250 -11.03 3.36 17.09
N VAL A 251 -11.57 3.39 15.88
CA VAL A 251 -12.37 4.53 15.39
C VAL A 251 -13.85 4.39 15.73
N LEU A 252 -14.37 3.17 15.95
CA LEU A 252 -15.78 2.90 16.20
C LEU A 252 -16.42 3.81 17.27
N PRO A 253 -15.78 4.09 18.44
CA PRO A 253 -16.37 4.95 19.46
C PRO A 253 -16.61 6.40 19.03
N GLU A 254 -15.95 6.84 17.95
CA GLU A 254 -16.08 8.20 17.40
C GLU A 254 -17.10 8.28 16.26
N THR A 255 -17.67 7.14 15.87
CA THR A 255 -18.65 7.05 14.76
C THR A 255 -20.09 6.99 15.28
N SER A 256 -21.04 7.38 14.44
CA SER A 256 -22.48 7.31 14.75
C SER A 256 -23.29 6.94 13.50
N GLY A 257 -24.59 6.70 13.67
CA GLY A 257 -25.51 6.47 12.55
C GLY A 257 -25.18 5.25 11.70
N ASP A 258 -25.28 5.39 10.38
CA ASP A 258 -25.01 4.32 9.40
C ASP A 258 -23.56 3.86 9.42
N LEU A 259 -22.61 4.80 9.60
CA LEU A 259 -21.18 4.47 9.65
C LEU A 259 -20.86 3.56 10.84
N TYR A 260 -21.42 3.86 12.03
CA TYR A 260 -21.28 3.00 13.20
C TYR A 260 -21.81 1.60 12.94
N ARG A 261 -23.04 1.48 12.41
CA ARG A 261 -23.65 0.17 12.07
C ARG A 261 -22.81 -0.61 11.07
N PHE A 262 -22.30 0.06 10.04
CA PHE A 262 -21.43 -0.52 9.03
C PHE A 262 -20.14 -1.07 9.63
N LEU A 263 -19.44 -0.29 10.46
CA LEU A 263 -18.18 -0.72 11.07
C LEU A 263 -18.38 -1.81 12.13
N THR A 264 -19.48 -1.79 12.89
CA THR A 264 -19.82 -2.88 13.80
C THR A 264 -20.04 -4.19 13.04
N ALA A 265 -20.87 -4.17 11.98
CA ALA A 265 -21.12 -5.36 11.17
C ALA A 265 -19.84 -5.87 10.50
N TYR A 266 -18.99 -4.95 10.01
CA TYR A 266 -17.68 -5.28 9.48
C TYR A 266 -16.81 -6.00 10.50
N LEU A 267 -16.67 -5.44 11.72
CA LEU A 267 -15.87 -6.04 12.78
C LEU A 267 -16.36 -7.43 13.16
N ASP A 268 -17.68 -7.60 13.33
CA ASP A 268 -18.27 -8.88 13.71
C ASP A 268 -18.03 -9.96 12.64
N GLN A 269 -18.15 -9.60 11.36
CA GLN A 269 -17.81 -10.48 10.26
C GLN A 269 -16.32 -10.86 10.29
N GLN A 270 -15.43 -9.86 10.40
CA GLN A 270 -13.99 -10.11 10.38
C GLN A 270 -13.49 -10.92 11.58
N ARG A 271 -14.09 -10.75 12.77
CA ARG A 271 -13.82 -11.61 13.95
C ARG A 271 -14.11 -13.07 13.65
N GLY A 272 -15.28 -13.34 13.06
CA GLY A 272 -15.67 -14.70 12.67
C GLY A 272 -14.69 -15.33 11.70
N LEU A 273 -14.27 -14.59 10.66
CA LEU A 273 -13.30 -15.06 9.66
C LEU A 273 -11.90 -15.25 10.26
N LEU A 274 -11.41 -14.29 11.06
CA LEU A 274 -10.06 -14.37 11.62
C LEU A 274 -9.94 -15.56 12.60
N ALA A 275 -10.96 -15.82 13.41
CA ALA A 275 -10.96 -16.92 14.36
C ALA A 275 -10.71 -18.29 13.69
N THR A 276 -11.20 -18.51 12.46
CA THR A 276 -10.98 -19.78 11.75
C THR A 276 -9.54 -19.98 11.31
N THR A 277 -8.72 -18.93 11.31
CA THR A 277 -7.30 -19.01 10.89
C THR A 277 -6.35 -19.36 12.03
N ALA A 278 -6.82 -19.32 13.29
CA ALA A 278 -5.95 -19.38 14.48
C ALA A 278 -5.08 -20.64 14.54
N ALA A 279 -5.63 -21.81 14.20
CA ALA A 279 -4.90 -23.08 14.22
C ALA A 279 -3.81 -23.18 13.14
N ASP A 280 -4.02 -22.51 12.01
CA ASP A 280 -3.13 -22.56 10.86
C ASP A 280 -2.12 -21.41 10.82
N HIS A 281 -2.38 -20.31 11.53
CA HIS A 281 -1.54 -19.12 11.49
C HIS A 281 -0.11 -19.39 11.96
N ASP A 282 0.09 -20.07 13.10
CA ASP A 282 1.44 -20.41 13.57
C ASP A 282 2.18 -21.36 12.62
N ARG A 283 1.45 -22.26 11.93
CA ARG A 283 2.03 -23.14 10.90
C ARG A 283 2.47 -22.36 9.68
N ALA A 284 1.69 -21.38 9.24
CA ALA A 284 2.05 -20.50 8.14
C ALA A 284 3.25 -19.60 8.51
N LEU A 285 3.27 -19.06 9.73
CA LEU A 285 4.38 -18.24 10.23
C LEU A 285 5.70 -19.01 10.34
N ALA A 286 5.67 -20.32 10.54
CA ALA A 286 6.87 -21.15 10.54
C ALA A 286 7.63 -21.14 9.20
N LEU A 287 6.95 -20.78 8.10
CA LEU A 287 7.55 -20.63 6.77
C LEU A 287 8.37 -19.34 6.61
N ILE A 288 8.23 -18.39 7.54
CA ILE A 288 8.99 -17.13 7.51
C ILE A 288 10.30 -17.34 8.26
N ASN A 289 11.43 -17.23 7.57
CA ASN A 289 12.76 -17.50 8.15
C ASN A 289 13.23 -16.40 9.11
N ASP A 290 12.79 -15.15 8.93
CA ASP A 290 13.15 -14.03 9.79
C ASP A 290 12.33 -14.02 11.10
N PRO A 291 12.95 -14.19 12.28
CA PRO A 291 12.21 -14.27 13.54
C PRO A 291 11.51 -12.96 13.93
N ALA A 292 12.09 -11.81 13.58
CA ALA A 292 11.53 -10.50 13.92
C ALA A 292 10.28 -10.20 13.10
N LEU A 293 10.29 -10.51 11.80
CA LEU A 293 9.11 -10.45 10.93
C LEU A 293 8.03 -11.40 11.43
N ARG A 294 8.39 -12.65 11.74
CA ARG A 294 7.45 -13.64 12.27
C ARG A 294 6.72 -13.14 13.53
N GLU A 295 7.46 -12.55 14.47
CA GLU A 295 6.86 -12.03 15.71
C GLU A 295 5.97 -10.83 15.48
N ARG A 296 6.31 -9.94 14.54
CA ARG A 296 5.44 -8.80 14.19
C ARG A 296 4.10 -9.25 13.63
N LEU A 297 4.11 -10.20 12.69
CA LEU A 297 2.87 -10.76 12.13
C LEU A 297 2.04 -11.47 13.20
N ARG A 298 2.69 -12.23 14.08
CA ARG A 298 2.04 -12.89 15.22
C ARG A 298 1.37 -11.88 16.15
N SER A 299 2.07 -10.79 16.49
CA SER A 299 1.57 -9.75 17.40
C SER A 299 0.30 -9.09 16.86
N VAL A 300 0.30 -8.68 15.59
CA VAL A 300 -0.87 -8.08 14.93
C VAL A 300 -2.06 -9.03 14.89
N HIS A 301 -1.82 -10.31 14.55
CA HIS A 301 -2.88 -11.32 14.52
C HIS A 301 -3.49 -11.56 15.91
N ARG A 302 -2.65 -11.65 16.95
CA ARG A 302 -3.10 -11.81 18.34
C ARG A 302 -3.86 -10.59 18.87
N GLU A 303 -3.40 -9.38 18.56
CA GLU A 303 -4.11 -8.15 18.94
C GLU A 303 -5.51 -8.15 18.33
N ALA A 304 -5.63 -8.43 17.03
CA ALA A 304 -6.93 -8.47 16.35
C ALA A 304 -7.85 -9.59 16.87
N LEU A 305 -7.31 -10.75 17.26
CA LEU A 305 -8.10 -11.83 17.90
C LEU A 305 -8.61 -11.46 19.30
N SER A 306 -8.01 -10.47 19.96
CA SER A 306 -8.40 -10.04 21.31
C SER A 306 -9.50 -8.97 21.34
N LEU A 307 -9.90 -8.44 20.17
CA LEU A 307 -10.94 -7.42 20.01
C LEU A 307 -12.36 -8.00 20.11
#